data_AF-A0A7S2CQW2-F1
#
_entry.id   AF-A0A7S2CQW2-F1
#
_cell.length_a   1.000
_cell.length_b   1.000
_cell.length_c   1.000
_cell.angle_alpha   90.00
_cell.angle_beta   90.00
_cell.angle_gamma   90.00
#
_symmetry.space_group_name_H-M   'P 1'
#
loop_
_entity.id
_entity.type
_entity.pdbx_description
1 polymer ?
#
loop_
_entity_poly.entity_id
_entity_poly.type
_entity_poly.pdbx_seq_one_letter_code
_entity_poly.pdbx_strand_id
1 'polypeptide(L)'
;LAVLTSGELRQPDRALRFIAIGQALSPLALDWNSPRGHAYTQLKRHAEAASSFEKAARLYPSSADRSCHLLLARMRIADWRAHESLLHMATRALSLGECERSWDPLYGLAMPLRGPLLLQLSKGIAAQKHALAVRLGASPSGVTGRMGVGAGSSVTEGTSLRIGMLSADYRWHVMAFLTIGMVEAMAGGHYRH
;
A
#
# COMPACT_ATOMS: atom_id res chain seq x y z
N LEU A 1 2.21 13.94 13.04
CA LEU A 1 0.96 14.32 12.35
C LEU A 1 1.10 14.30 10.84
N ALA A 2 2.05 15.03 10.24
CA ALA A 2 2.28 15.04 8.79
C ALA A 2 2.34 13.64 8.15
N VAL A 3 3.16 12.74 8.71
CA VAL A 3 3.32 11.34 8.25
C VAL A 3 2.00 10.56 8.32
N LEU A 4 1.24 10.70 9.41
CA LEU A 4 -0.06 10.04 9.57
C LEU A 4 -1.08 10.56 8.55
N THR A 5 -1.08 11.87 8.29
CA THR A 5 -1.99 12.49 7.32
C THR A 5 -1.64 12.17 5.86
N SER A 6 -0.35 12.07 5.52
CA SER A 6 0.12 11.68 4.18
C SER A 6 0.13 10.18 3.94
N GLY A 7 0.00 9.37 4.99
CA GLY A 7 -0.07 7.91 4.91
C GLY A 7 -1.50 7.45 5.19
N GLU A 8 -1.70 6.88 6.37
CA GLU A 8 -2.91 6.18 6.82
C GLU A 8 -4.21 6.97 6.66
N LEU A 9 -4.21 8.27 6.99
CA LEU A 9 -5.46 9.06 6.96
C LEU A 9 -5.82 9.57 5.57
N ARG A 10 -4.91 9.47 4.59
CA ARG A 10 -5.09 9.95 3.21
C ARG A 10 -5.71 11.35 3.10
N GLN A 11 -5.18 12.29 3.89
CA GLN A 11 -5.57 13.70 3.91
C GLN A 11 -4.41 14.56 3.37
N PRO A 12 -4.15 14.54 2.05
CA PRO A 12 -2.93 15.11 1.49
C PRO A 12 -2.83 16.63 1.67
N ASP A 13 -3.92 17.38 1.53
CA ASP A 13 -3.90 18.84 1.71
C ASP A 13 -3.53 19.23 3.14
N ARG A 14 -4.10 18.50 4.12
CA ARG A 14 -3.78 18.69 5.53
C ARG A 14 -2.33 18.30 5.82
N ALA A 15 -1.83 17.24 5.19
CA ALA A 15 -0.44 16.83 5.29
C ALA A 15 0.49 17.94 4.79
N LEU A 16 0.24 18.52 3.61
CA LEU A 16 1.04 19.61 3.06
C LEU A 16 1.06 20.83 3.97
N ARG A 17 -0.07 21.19 4.59
CA ARG A 17 -0.13 22.27 5.59
C ARG A 17 0.75 21.96 6.81
N PHE A 18 0.65 20.77 7.38
CA PHE A 18 1.48 20.39 8.53
C PHE A 18 2.97 20.33 8.20
N ILE A 19 3.32 19.89 6.99
CA ILE A 19 4.71 19.87 6.53
C ILE A 19 5.24 21.30 6.40
N ALA A 20 4.45 22.23 5.86
CA ALA A 20 4.86 23.64 5.74
C ALA A 20 5.14 24.26 7.13
N ILE A 21 4.24 24.03 8.10
CA ILE A 21 4.43 24.48 9.49
C ILE A 21 5.68 23.84 10.10
N GLY A 22 5.83 22.52 9.98
CA GLY A 22 6.98 21.79 10.54
C GLY A 22 8.32 22.24 9.97
N GLN A 23 8.38 22.49 8.66
CA GLN A 23 9.58 23.03 8.01
C GLN A 23 9.95 24.42 8.49
N ALA A 24 8.96 25.30 8.74
CA ALA A 24 9.22 26.64 9.26
C ALA A 24 9.80 26.61 10.69
N LEU A 25 9.34 25.65 11.51
CA LEU A 25 9.78 25.49 12.89
C LEU A 25 11.11 24.75 13.03
N SER A 26 11.38 23.79 12.15
CA SER A 26 12.58 22.93 12.24
C SER A 26 12.99 22.44 10.85
N PRO A 27 13.66 23.29 10.06
CA PRO A 27 13.95 23.01 8.65
C PRO A 27 14.96 21.88 8.44
N LEU A 28 15.89 21.68 9.39
CA LEU A 28 17.01 20.74 9.26
C LEU A 28 16.88 19.49 10.16
N ALA A 29 15.90 19.45 11.06
CA ALA A 29 15.81 18.39 12.06
C ALA A 29 15.15 17.10 11.54
N LEU A 30 14.37 17.17 10.46
CA LEU A 30 13.53 16.05 10.01
C LEU A 30 13.47 15.94 8.48
N ASP A 31 13.23 14.73 7.99
CA ASP A 31 12.85 14.50 6.59
C ASP A 31 11.40 14.91 6.34
N TRP A 32 11.23 16.14 5.89
CA TRP A 32 9.94 16.67 5.46
C TRP A 32 9.60 16.34 4.01
N ASN A 33 10.54 15.80 3.24
CA ASN A 33 10.38 15.55 1.81
C ASN A 33 9.70 14.20 1.54
N SER A 34 9.96 13.17 2.35
CA SER A 34 9.25 11.89 2.26
C SER A 34 7.73 12.01 2.45
N PRO A 35 7.21 12.57 3.57
CA PRO A 35 5.76 12.75 3.73
C PRO A 35 5.16 13.69 2.67
N ARG A 36 5.93 14.64 2.15
CA ARG A 36 5.51 15.51 1.04
C ARG A 36 5.35 14.75 -0.27
N GLY A 37 6.29 13.87 -0.60
CA GLY A 37 6.20 13.00 -1.77
C GLY A 37 4.98 12.09 -1.72
N HIS A 38 4.66 11.55 -0.54
CA HIS A 38 3.44 10.78 -0.33
C HIS A 38 2.17 11.62 -0.54
N ALA A 39 2.11 12.81 0.04
CA ALA A 39 0.96 13.71 -0.14
C ALA A 39 0.75 14.08 -1.63
N TYR A 40 1.82 14.38 -2.37
CA TYR A 40 1.72 14.64 -3.80
C TYR A 40 1.32 13.41 -4.61
N THR A 41 1.77 12.22 -4.21
CA THR A 41 1.33 10.96 -4.83
C THR A 41 -0.18 10.76 -4.69
N GLN A 42 -0.74 11.04 -3.51
CA GLN A 42 -2.18 10.97 -3.26
C GLN A 42 -2.97 11.99 -4.11
N LEU A 43 -2.39 13.17 -4.33
CA LEU A 43 -2.95 14.21 -5.21
C LEU A 43 -2.72 13.94 -6.71
N LYS A 44 -2.11 12.81 -7.08
CA LYS A 44 -1.71 12.48 -8.46
C LYS A 44 -0.74 13.49 -9.10
N ARG A 45 -0.07 14.30 -8.28
CA ARG A 45 0.95 15.29 -8.67
C ARG A 45 2.32 14.62 -8.74
N HIS A 46 2.48 13.73 -9.71
CA HIS A 46 3.59 12.77 -9.73
C HIS A 46 4.95 13.42 -9.99
N ALA A 47 5.01 14.53 -10.72
CA ALA A 47 6.26 15.27 -10.94
C ALA A 47 6.77 15.89 -9.64
N GLU A 48 5.90 16.53 -8.86
CA GLU A 48 6.25 17.11 -7.56
C GLU A 48 6.56 16.03 -6.52
N ALA A 49 5.89 14.88 -6.61
CA ALA A 49 6.22 13.71 -5.80
C ALA A 49 7.64 13.23 -6.09
N ALA A 50 8.02 13.04 -7.35
CA ALA A 50 9.37 12.64 -7.75
C ALA A 50 10.43 13.64 -7.28
N SER A 51 10.19 14.95 -7.45
CA SER A 51 11.09 16.00 -6.95
C SER A 51 11.26 15.95 -5.43
N SER A 52 10.19 15.67 -4.70
CA SER A 52 10.22 15.56 -3.24
C SER A 52 11.00 14.31 -2.81
N PHE A 53 10.71 13.14 -3.37
CA PHE A 53 11.44 11.92 -3.06
C PHE A 53 12.92 12.00 -3.44
N GLU A 54 13.27 12.75 -4.49
CA GLU A 54 14.67 12.97 -4.85
C GLU A 54 15.41 13.77 -3.78
N LYS A 55 14.77 14.81 -3.21
CA LYS A 55 15.33 15.53 -2.06
C LYS A 55 15.47 14.64 -0.83
N ALA A 56 14.49 13.77 -0.57
CA ALA A 56 14.56 12.81 0.52
C ALA A 56 15.74 11.82 0.32
N ALA A 57 15.86 11.24 -0.87
CA ALA A 57 16.93 10.29 -1.21
C ALA A 57 18.32 10.92 -1.10
N ARG A 58 18.48 12.21 -1.44
CA ARG A 58 19.74 12.94 -1.22
C ARG A 58 20.11 13.09 0.25
N LEU A 59 19.13 13.30 1.13
CA LEU A 59 19.37 13.44 2.57
C LEU A 59 19.80 12.11 3.20
N TYR A 60 19.35 10.99 2.65
CA TYR A 60 19.64 9.66 3.17
C TYR A 60 19.93 8.70 2.01
N PRO A 61 21.13 8.80 1.40
CA PRO A 61 21.47 8.07 0.18
C PRO A 61 21.49 6.55 0.37
N SER A 62 21.74 6.07 1.59
CA SER A 62 21.71 4.64 1.93
C SER A 62 20.30 4.12 2.24
N SER A 63 19.28 4.97 2.20
CA SER A 63 17.90 4.59 2.52
C SER A 63 17.22 3.93 1.33
N ALA A 64 17.01 2.63 1.47
CA ALA A 64 16.28 1.80 0.52
C ALA A 64 14.86 2.30 0.25
N ASP A 65 14.13 2.64 1.30
CA ASP A 65 12.74 3.10 1.24
C ASP A 65 12.63 4.35 0.35
N ARG A 66 13.49 5.34 0.59
CA ARG A 66 13.52 6.58 -0.20
C ARG A 66 13.89 6.33 -1.66
N SER A 67 14.84 5.42 -1.91
CA SER A 67 15.22 5.03 -3.28
C SER A 67 14.05 4.33 -4.00
N CYS A 68 13.31 3.47 -3.31
CA CYS A 68 12.12 2.81 -3.85
C CYS A 68 11.03 3.83 -4.19
N HIS A 69 10.72 4.74 -3.26
CA HIS A 69 9.72 5.78 -3.48
C HIS A 69 10.09 6.71 -4.64
N LEU A 70 11.37 7.07 -4.77
CA LEU A 70 11.86 7.82 -5.92
C LEU A 70 11.70 7.04 -7.23
N LEU A 71 12.10 5.77 -7.26
CA LEU A 71 11.97 4.91 -8.45
C LEU A 71 10.52 4.85 -8.93
N LEU A 72 9.59 4.56 -8.02
CA LEU A 72 8.16 4.47 -8.34
C LEU A 72 7.57 5.80 -8.81
N ALA A 73 7.94 6.91 -8.18
CA ALA A 73 7.47 8.22 -8.58
C ALA A 73 7.99 8.61 -9.97
N ARG A 74 9.25 8.27 -10.28
CA ARG A 74 9.85 8.47 -11.60
C ARG A 74 9.22 7.60 -12.68
N MET A 75 8.94 6.33 -12.40
CA MET A 75 8.20 5.44 -13.32
C MET A 75 6.82 6.00 -13.68
N ARG A 76 6.09 6.58 -12.71
CA ARG A 76 4.78 7.20 -12.95
C ARG A 76 4.80 8.40 -13.90
N ILE A 77 5.95 9.05 -14.06
CA ILE A 77 6.14 10.16 -15.00
C ILE A 77 7.00 9.76 -16.21
N ALA A 78 7.25 8.46 -16.41
CA ALA A 78 8.13 7.93 -17.44
C ALA A 78 9.55 8.54 -17.43
N ASP A 79 10.05 8.93 -16.25
CA ASP A 79 11.43 9.34 -16.07
C ASP A 79 12.30 8.10 -15.77
N TRP A 80 13.09 7.67 -16.74
CA TRP A 80 13.92 6.48 -16.63
C TRP A 80 15.34 6.76 -16.13
N ARG A 81 15.64 8.00 -15.74
CA ARG A 81 16.97 8.36 -15.22
C ARG A 81 17.29 7.61 -13.94
N ALA A 82 18.50 7.05 -13.90
CA ALA A 82 19.01 6.26 -12.77
C ALA A 82 18.14 5.03 -12.41
N HIS A 83 17.26 4.58 -13.32
CA HIS A 83 16.34 3.46 -13.10
C HIS A 83 17.07 2.21 -12.60
N GLU A 84 18.09 1.76 -13.33
CA GLU A 84 18.88 0.58 -12.98
C GLU A 84 19.55 0.70 -11.61
N SER A 85 20.18 1.84 -11.32
CA SER A 85 20.81 2.05 -10.02
C SER A 85 19.81 2.06 -8.87
N LEU A 86 18.64 2.69 -9.06
CA LEU A 86 17.59 2.73 -8.04
C LEU A 86 16.98 1.35 -7.82
N LEU A 87 16.76 0.59 -8.90
CA LEU A 87 16.27 -0.79 -8.84
C LEU A 87 17.27 -1.72 -8.15
N HIS A 88 18.56 -1.57 -8.45
CA HIS A 88 19.61 -2.34 -7.79
C HIS A 88 19.66 -2.07 -6.29
N MET A 89 19.63 -0.78 -5.88
CA MET A 89 19.61 -0.40 -4.47
C MET A 89 18.36 -0.92 -3.76
N ALA A 90 17.18 -0.77 -4.37
CA ALA A 90 15.93 -1.32 -3.86
C ALA A 90 16.03 -2.84 -3.65
N THR A 91 16.42 -3.58 -4.69
CA THR A 91 16.54 -5.04 -4.64
C THR A 91 17.51 -5.51 -3.58
N ARG A 92 18.68 -4.86 -3.47
CA ARG A 92 19.69 -5.19 -2.46
C ARG A 92 19.14 -5.03 -1.06
N ALA A 93 18.57 -3.88 -0.75
CA ALA A 93 18.10 -3.59 0.60
C ALA A 93 16.90 -4.46 1.01
N LEU A 94 15.98 -4.71 0.09
CA LEU A 94 14.88 -5.64 0.29
C LEU A 94 15.40 -7.05 0.61
N SER A 95 16.48 -7.48 -0.06
CA SER A 95 17.12 -8.78 0.19
C SER A 95 17.78 -8.85 1.58
N LEU A 96 18.25 -7.72 2.10
CA LEU A 96 18.82 -7.61 3.45
C LEU A 96 17.75 -7.46 4.55
N GLY A 97 16.47 -7.40 4.19
CA GLY A 97 15.38 -7.17 5.15
C GLY A 97 15.29 -5.73 5.64
N GLU A 98 16.01 -4.80 5.00
CA GLU A 98 15.99 -3.35 5.27
C GLU A 98 14.76 -2.70 4.63
N CYS A 99 13.58 -3.22 4.99
CA CYS A 99 12.30 -2.71 4.52
C CYS A 99 11.61 -1.95 5.65
N GLU A 100 11.53 -0.63 5.53
CA GLU A 100 10.77 0.19 6.47
C GLU A 100 9.27 -0.09 6.33
N ARG A 101 8.49 0.28 7.35
CA ARG A 101 7.06 -0.05 7.59
C ARG A 101 6.07 0.40 6.49
N SER A 102 6.52 0.91 5.35
CA SER A 102 5.69 1.60 4.35
C SER A 102 5.79 1.02 2.93
N TRP A 103 6.32 -0.19 2.77
CA TRP A 103 6.36 -0.81 1.46
C TRP A 103 5.01 -1.44 1.07
N ASP A 104 4.46 -1.00 -0.05
CA ASP A 104 3.28 -1.61 -0.67
C ASP A 104 3.75 -2.79 -1.53
N PRO A 105 3.30 -4.04 -1.28
CA PRO A 105 3.65 -5.19 -2.10
C PRO A 105 3.41 -4.99 -3.60
N LEU A 106 2.46 -4.12 -3.98
CA LEU A 106 2.19 -3.79 -5.38
C LEU A 106 3.41 -3.14 -6.07
N TYR A 107 4.27 -2.45 -5.31
CA TYR A 107 5.53 -1.91 -5.84
C TYR A 107 6.47 -3.01 -6.32
N GLY A 108 6.46 -4.16 -5.66
CA GLY A 108 7.23 -5.33 -6.08
C GLY A 108 6.72 -6.00 -7.36
N LEU A 109 5.50 -5.69 -7.81
CA LEU A 109 4.99 -6.08 -9.13
C LEU A 109 5.42 -5.09 -10.22
N ALA A 110 5.49 -3.80 -9.88
CA ALA A 110 5.93 -2.76 -10.81
C ALA A 110 7.45 -2.80 -11.05
N MET A 111 8.22 -3.20 -10.03
CA MET A 111 9.63 -3.53 -10.16
C MET A 111 9.77 -4.97 -10.65
N PRO A 112 10.73 -5.30 -11.53
CA PRO A 112 10.96 -6.68 -11.98
C PRO A 112 11.66 -7.52 -10.88
N LEU A 113 11.10 -7.54 -9.67
CA LEU A 113 11.60 -8.35 -8.57
C LEU A 113 11.34 -9.84 -8.85
N ARG A 114 12.30 -10.68 -8.50
CA ARG A 114 12.15 -12.13 -8.63
C ARG A 114 11.10 -12.65 -7.64
N GLY A 115 10.37 -13.69 -8.03
CA GLY A 115 9.30 -14.30 -7.25
C GLY A 115 9.66 -14.62 -5.78
N PRO A 116 10.82 -15.23 -5.47
CA PRO A 116 11.20 -15.52 -4.08
C PRO A 116 11.32 -14.26 -3.21
N LEU A 117 11.90 -13.18 -3.75
CA LEU A 117 12.04 -11.91 -3.03
C LEU A 117 10.69 -11.25 -2.81
N LEU A 118 9.81 -11.25 -3.83
CA LEU A 118 8.45 -10.73 -3.71
C LEU A 118 7.65 -11.48 -2.63
N LEU A 119 7.80 -12.81 -2.55
CA LEU A 119 7.15 -13.63 -1.53
C LEU A 119 7.66 -13.30 -0.13
N GLN A 120 8.99 -13.18 0.04
CA GLN A 120 9.60 -12.81 1.32
C GLN A 120 9.08 -11.46 1.82
N LEU A 121 9.03 -10.46 0.93
CA LEU A 121 8.51 -9.12 1.25
C LEU A 121 7.03 -9.16 1.63
N SER A 122 6.21 -9.85 0.83
CA SER A 122 4.78 -9.98 1.09
C SER A 122 4.51 -10.61 2.46
N LYS A 123 5.26 -11.66 2.83
CA LYS A 123 5.18 -12.28 4.17
C LYS A 123 5.62 -11.33 5.29
N GLY A 124 6.72 -10.61 5.09
CA GLY A 124 7.24 -9.64 6.07
C GLY A 124 6.22 -8.53 6.37
N ILE A 125 5.65 -7.92 5.33
CA ILE A 125 4.65 -6.86 5.47
C ILE A 125 3.38 -7.39 6.14
N ALA A 126 2.92 -8.59 5.77
CA ALA A 126 1.75 -9.23 6.40
C ALA A 126 1.99 -9.46 7.90
N ALA A 127 3.16 -9.97 8.29
CA ALA A 127 3.53 -10.17 9.69
C ALA A 127 3.59 -8.86 10.47
N GLN A 128 4.15 -7.79 9.88
CA GLN A 128 4.19 -6.46 10.52
C GLN A 128 2.79 -5.89 10.74
N LYS A 129 1.91 -5.95 9.73
CA LYS A 129 0.52 -5.48 9.84
C LYS A 129 -0.27 -6.29 10.87
N HIS A 130 -0.08 -7.60 10.90
CA HIS A 130 -0.70 -8.47 11.90
C HIS A 130 -0.27 -8.11 13.32
N ALA A 131 1.04 -7.94 13.55
CA ALA A 131 1.57 -7.52 14.85
C ALA A 131 1.02 -6.16 15.30
N LEU A 132 0.87 -5.20 14.37
CA LEU A 132 0.25 -3.91 14.67
C LEU A 132 -1.23 -4.05 15.03
N ALA A 133 -2.00 -4.85 14.27
CA ALA A 133 -3.41 -5.09 14.53
C ALA A 133 -3.63 -5.68 15.94
N VAL A 134 -2.85 -6.70 16.32
CA VAL A 134 -2.89 -7.30 17.66
C VAL A 134 -2.59 -6.25 18.74
N ARG A 135 -1.57 -5.41 18.54
CA ARG A 135 -1.23 -4.32 19.48
C ARG A 135 -2.34 -3.27 19.63
N LEU A 136 -3.12 -3.03 18.58
CA LEU A 136 -4.27 -2.12 18.60
C LEU A 136 -5.54 -2.77 19.17
N GLY A 137 -5.45 -4.00 19.69
CA GLY A 137 -6.60 -4.72 20.22
C GLY A 137 -7.54 -5.26 19.15
N ALA A 138 -7.15 -5.22 17.87
CA ALA A 138 -7.89 -5.91 16.82
C ALA A 138 -7.64 -7.42 16.98
N SER A 139 -8.61 -8.10 17.58
CA SER A 139 -8.58 -9.55 17.67
C SER A 139 -8.88 -10.17 16.30
N PRO A 140 -8.11 -11.15 15.81
CA PRO A 140 -8.49 -11.96 14.66
C PRO A 140 -9.87 -12.62 14.85
N SER A 141 -10.27 -12.81 16.10
CA SER A 141 -11.54 -13.39 16.56
C SER A 141 -12.66 -12.36 16.72
N GLY A 142 -12.41 -11.08 16.40
CA GLY A 142 -13.29 -9.94 16.67
C GLY A 142 -14.53 -9.80 15.78
N VAL A 143 -15.13 -10.90 15.31
CA VAL A 143 -16.51 -10.86 14.81
C VAL A 143 -17.45 -11.06 16.00
N THR A 144 -17.59 -10.03 16.83
CA THR A 144 -18.49 -10.01 18.00
C THR A 144 -19.85 -9.38 17.69
N GLY A 145 -20.29 -9.42 16.43
CA GLY A 145 -21.63 -8.96 16.01
C GLY A 145 -22.31 -9.97 15.10
N ARG A 146 -23.25 -10.77 15.64
CA ARG A 146 -24.22 -11.70 14.96
C ARG A 146 -23.71 -12.63 13.83
N MET A 147 -22.44 -12.61 13.48
CA MET A 147 -21.73 -13.67 12.78
C MET A 147 -20.66 -14.14 13.74
N GLY A 148 -21.03 -15.00 14.69
CA GLY A 148 -20.00 -15.72 15.43
C GLY A 148 -19.05 -16.36 14.42
N VAL A 149 -17.75 -16.34 14.73
CA VAL A 149 -16.84 -17.36 14.22
C VAL A 149 -17.33 -18.67 14.83
N GLY A 150 -18.40 -19.22 14.26
CA GLY A 150 -18.83 -20.55 14.55
C GLY A 150 -17.71 -21.45 14.06
N ALA A 151 -17.04 -22.12 15.00
CA ALA A 151 -16.52 -23.45 14.73
C ALA A 151 -17.58 -24.16 13.89
N GLY A 152 -17.19 -24.58 12.68
CA GLY A 152 -18.09 -24.72 11.54
C GLY A 152 -19.47 -25.27 11.88
N SER A 153 -20.53 -24.52 11.53
CA SER A 153 -21.66 -25.22 10.95
C SER A 153 -21.06 -25.97 9.77
N SER A 154 -21.01 -27.31 9.85
CA SER A 154 -20.63 -28.12 8.71
C SER A 154 -21.36 -27.56 7.51
N VAL A 155 -20.64 -27.27 6.43
CA VAL A 155 -21.28 -27.01 5.15
C VAL A 155 -21.96 -28.34 4.82
N THR A 156 -23.20 -28.50 5.27
CA THR A 156 -23.98 -29.68 4.98
C THR A 156 -24.35 -29.59 3.52
N GLU A 157 -24.25 -30.73 2.84
CA GLU A 157 -24.68 -30.87 1.46
C GLU A 157 -26.11 -30.30 1.32
N GLY A 158 -26.29 -29.33 0.43
CA GLY A 158 -27.57 -28.64 0.23
C GLY A 158 -27.75 -27.28 0.92
N THR A 159 -26.76 -26.76 1.67
CA THR A 159 -26.81 -25.38 2.19
C THR A 159 -26.17 -24.36 1.24
N SER A 160 -26.82 -23.21 1.05
CA SER A 160 -26.30 -22.12 0.21
C SER A 160 -25.07 -21.47 0.86
N LEU A 161 -23.95 -21.43 0.13
CA LEU A 161 -22.72 -20.75 0.57
C LEU A 161 -22.88 -19.22 0.51
N ARG A 162 -22.47 -18.53 1.58
CA ARG A 162 -22.37 -17.07 1.60
C ARG A 162 -20.98 -16.65 1.17
N ILE A 163 -20.88 -15.93 0.06
CA ILE A 163 -19.61 -15.46 -0.51
C ILE A 163 -19.51 -13.94 -0.30
N GLY A 164 -18.47 -13.49 0.40
CA GLY A 164 -18.17 -12.07 0.58
C GLY A 164 -16.97 -11.66 -0.27
N MET A 165 -17.13 -10.62 -1.09
CA MET A 165 -16.03 -10.02 -1.87
C MET A 165 -15.74 -8.62 -1.34
N LEU A 166 -14.49 -8.36 -0.94
CA LEU A 166 -14.07 -7.07 -0.39
C LEU A 166 -13.12 -6.37 -1.36
N SER A 167 -13.51 -5.17 -1.81
CA SER A 167 -12.67 -4.30 -2.63
C SER A 167 -13.08 -2.85 -2.43
N ALA A 168 -12.10 -1.94 -2.38
CA ALA A 168 -12.35 -0.49 -2.40
C ALA A 168 -12.73 0.03 -3.79
N ASP A 169 -12.67 -0.84 -4.80
CA ASP A 169 -12.76 -0.46 -6.22
C ASP A 169 -13.99 -1.02 -6.94
N TYR A 170 -15.06 -1.30 -6.19
CA TYR A 170 -16.41 -1.46 -6.75
C TYR A 170 -17.01 -0.09 -7.14
N ARG A 171 -16.40 0.52 -8.16
CA ARG A 171 -16.73 1.81 -8.78
C ARG A 171 -16.27 1.76 -10.24
N TRP A 172 -16.18 2.90 -10.92
CA TRP A 172 -15.60 3.02 -12.27
C TRP A 172 -14.09 2.66 -12.27
N HIS A 173 -13.79 1.38 -12.17
CA HIS A 173 -12.46 0.81 -12.02
C HIS A 173 -12.44 -0.61 -12.58
N VAL A 174 -11.27 -1.08 -13.02
CA VAL A 174 -11.09 -2.39 -13.68
C VAL A 174 -11.68 -3.55 -12.87
N MET A 175 -11.58 -3.51 -11.53
CA MET A 175 -12.16 -4.54 -10.67
C MET A 175 -13.67 -4.69 -10.84
N ALA A 176 -14.43 -3.61 -10.91
CA ALA A 176 -15.88 -3.69 -11.11
C ALA A 176 -16.22 -4.22 -12.50
N PHE A 177 -15.57 -3.71 -13.55
CA PHE A 177 -15.82 -4.14 -14.93
C PHE A 177 -15.50 -5.62 -15.16
N LEU A 178 -14.44 -6.14 -14.54
CA LEU A 178 -14.08 -7.56 -14.67
C LEU A 178 -14.97 -8.49 -13.85
N THR A 179 -15.60 -8.00 -12.78
CA THR A 179 -16.36 -8.85 -11.85
C THR A 179 -17.87 -8.76 -12.03
N ILE A 180 -18.39 -7.70 -12.67
CA ILE A 180 -19.84 -7.44 -12.74
C ILE A 180 -20.63 -8.60 -13.37
N GLY A 181 -20.21 -9.11 -14.52
CA GLY A 181 -20.92 -10.23 -15.18
C GLY A 181 -20.86 -11.53 -14.39
N MET A 182 -19.78 -11.78 -13.66
CA MET A 182 -19.68 -12.92 -12.75
C MET A 182 -20.66 -12.77 -11.57
N VAL A 183 -20.74 -11.58 -10.97
CA VAL A 183 -21.68 -11.29 -9.87
C VAL A 183 -23.13 -11.40 -10.33
N GLU A 184 -23.46 -10.88 -11.51
CA GLU A 184 -24.78 -11.00 -12.12
C GLU A 184 -25.16 -12.46 -12.39
N ALA A 185 -24.23 -13.25 -12.95
CA ALA A 185 -24.46 -14.68 -13.19
C ALA A 185 -24.67 -15.46 -11.88
N MET A 186 -23.88 -15.17 -10.84
CA MET A 186 -24.04 -15.79 -9.51
C MET A 186 -25.38 -15.41 -8.85
N ALA A 187 -25.85 -14.18 -9.04
CA ALA A 187 -27.15 -13.73 -8.53
C ALA A 187 -28.33 -14.31 -9.33
N GLY A 188 -28.16 -14.44 -10.65
CA GLY A 188 -29.16 -14.98 -11.57
C GLY A 188 -29.31 -16.50 -11.52
N GLY A 189 -28.36 -17.23 -10.92
CA GLY A 189 -28.26 -18.69 -10.86
C GLY A 189 -29.42 -19.48 -10.21
N HIS A 190 -30.55 -18.85 -9.88
CA HIS A 190 -31.85 -19.53 -9.78
C HIS A 190 -32.47 -19.74 -11.18
N TYR A 191 -31.66 -20.08 -12.19
CA TYR A 191 -32.16 -20.46 -13.50
C TYR A 191 -32.73 -21.87 -13.40
N ARG A 192 -34.07 -21.90 -13.35
CA ARG A 192 -34.91 -23.08 -13.59
C ARG A 192 -34.40 -23.80 -14.85
N HIS A 193 -33.93 -25.02 -14.69
CA HIS A 193 -33.99 -26.05 -15.72
C HIS A 193 -35.03 -27.06 -15.32
#